data_AF-F5GZK1-F1
#
_entry.id   AF-F5GZK1-F1
#
_cell.length_a   1.000
_cell.length_b   1.000
_cell.length_c   1.000
_cell.angle_alpha   90.00
_cell.angle_beta   90.00
_cell.angle_gamma   90.00
#
_symmetry.space_group_name_H-M   'P 1'
#
loop_
_entity.id
_entity.type
_entity.pdbx_description
1 polymer ?
#
loop_
_entity_poly.entity_id
_entity_poly.type
_entity_poly.pdbx_seq_one_letter_code
_entity_poly.pdbx_strand_id
1 'polypeptide(L)'
;MRCCHICKLPGRVMGIRVLRLSLVVILVLLLVAGALTALLPSVKEDKMLMLRREIKSQGKSTMDSFTLIMQTYNRTDLLLKLLNHYQAVPNLHKVIVVWNNIGEKAPDELWNSLGPHPIPVIFKQQTANRMRNRLQVFPELETNAIS
;
A
#
# COMPACT_ATOMS: atom_id res chain seq x y z
N MET A 1 53.75 -61.35 26.94
CA MET A 1 53.33 -60.31 27.91
C MET A 1 52.14 -59.55 27.33
N ARG A 2 51.12 -59.33 28.15
CA ARG A 2 49.80 -58.75 27.81
C ARG A 2 49.94 -57.29 27.36
N CYS A 3 49.27 -56.89 26.27
CA CYS A 3 48.43 -55.68 26.21
C CYS A 3 47.73 -55.56 24.84
N CYS A 4 46.41 -55.64 24.80
CA CYS A 4 45.60 -55.12 23.70
C CYS A 4 44.51 -54.25 24.32
N HIS A 5 44.68 -52.93 24.15
CA HIS A 5 43.78 -51.91 24.64
C HIS A 5 42.49 -51.92 23.81
N ILE A 6 41.37 -52.24 24.45
CA ILE A 6 40.03 -52.04 23.88
C ILE A 6 39.73 -50.54 23.98
N CYS A 7 39.83 -49.82 22.87
CA CYS A 7 39.27 -48.48 22.75
C CYS A 7 37.78 -48.59 22.35
N LYS A 8 36.86 -48.51 23.31
CA LYS A 8 35.43 -48.32 23.05
C LYS A 8 35.15 -46.82 22.85
N LEU A 9 34.66 -46.45 21.66
CA LEU A 9 34.15 -45.12 21.32
C LEU A 9 32.85 -44.78 22.09
N PRO A 10 32.78 -43.68 22.87
CA PRO A 10 31.56 -43.28 23.60
C PRO A 10 30.79 -42.14 22.90
N GLY A 11 30.92 -41.94 21.58
CA GLY A 11 30.39 -40.76 20.89
C GLY A 11 28.92 -40.82 20.45
N ARG A 12 28.31 -42.01 20.38
CA ARG A 12 27.06 -42.20 19.60
C ARG A 12 25.77 -41.96 20.41
N VAL A 13 25.82 -42.09 21.74
CA VAL A 13 24.63 -41.94 22.62
C VAL A 13 24.37 -40.47 22.97
N MET A 14 25.41 -39.65 23.09
CA MET A 14 25.30 -38.22 23.41
C MET A 14 24.64 -37.44 22.27
N GLY A 15 25.01 -37.71 21.02
CA GLY A 15 24.46 -37.04 19.84
C GLY A 15 22.95 -37.25 19.65
N ILE A 16 22.42 -38.43 19.99
CA ILE A 16 20.98 -38.71 19.87
C ILE A 16 20.17 -37.94 20.92
N ARG A 17 20.71 -37.75 22.14
CA ARG A 17 20.04 -36.97 23.19
C ARG A 17 20.04 -35.48 22.87
N VAL A 18 21.15 -34.94 22.39
CA VAL A 18 21.26 -33.53 21.96
C VAL A 18 20.38 -33.26 20.74
N LEU A 19 20.32 -34.18 19.77
CA LEU A 19 19.43 -34.06 18.61
C LEU A 19 17.95 -34.08 19.01
N ARG A 20 17.55 -34.94 19.95
CA ARG A 20 16.18 -34.95 20.48
C ARG A 20 15.83 -33.67 21.23
N LEU A 21 16.74 -33.14 22.05
CA LEU A 21 16.53 -31.86 22.75
C LEU A 21 16.41 -30.70 21.76
N SER A 22 17.26 -30.66 20.75
CA SER A 22 17.20 -29.66 19.67
C SER A 22 15.88 -29.75 18.90
N LEU A 23 15.43 -30.96 18.54
CA LEU A 23 14.14 -31.18 17.88
C LEU A 23 12.96 -30.66 18.72
N VAL A 24 12.98 -30.94 20.03
CA VAL A 24 11.93 -30.46 20.95
C VAL A 24 11.93 -28.93 21.02
N VAL A 25 13.10 -28.29 21.09
CA VAL A 25 13.20 -26.82 21.10
C VAL A 25 12.68 -26.22 19.79
N ILE A 26 13.02 -26.81 18.64
CA ILE A 26 12.52 -26.37 17.33
C ILE A 26 10.99 -26.52 17.25
N LEU A 27 10.45 -27.64 17.72
CA LEU A 27 9.01 -27.87 17.73
C LEU A 27 8.28 -26.82 18.59
N VAL A 28 8.82 -26.51 19.77
CA VAL A 28 8.28 -25.47 20.66
C VAL A 28 8.33 -24.10 19.99
N LEU A 29 9.44 -23.74 19.34
CA LEU A 29 9.56 -22.46 18.62
C LEU A 29 8.55 -22.34 17.48
N LEU A 30 8.32 -23.42 16.73
CA LEU A 30 7.32 -23.46 15.65
C LEU A 30 5.89 -23.32 16.20
N LEU A 31 5.58 -23.96 17.34
CA LEU A 31 4.29 -23.82 17.99
C LEU A 31 4.07 -22.39 18.52
N VAL A 32 5.09 -21.77 19.11
CA VAL A 32 5.02 -20.38 19.58
C VAL A 32 4.84 -19.42 18.41
N ALA A 33 5.56 -19.62 17.31
CA ALA A 33 5.41 -18.81 16.10
C ALA A 33 4.01 -18.94 15.50
N GLY A 34 3.47 -20.16 15.41
CA GLY A 34 2.11 -20.42 14.93
C GLY A 34 1.01 -19.86 15.83
N ALA A 35 1.20 -19.90 17.16
CA ALA A 35 0.28 -19.29 18.10
C ALA A 35 0.32 -17.75 18.03
N LEU A 36 1.51 -17.17 17.85
CA LEU A 36 1.70 -15.73 17.71
C LEU A 36 1.03 -15.20 16.43
N THR A 37 1.13 -15.93 15.31
CA THR A 37 0.43 -15.58 14.07
C THR A 37 -1.08 -15.74 14.16
N ALA A 38 -1.58 -16.65 15.01
CA ALA A 38 -3.01 -16.80 15.27
C ALA A 38 -3.58 -15.74 16.24
N LEU A 39 -2.77 -15.22 17.17
CA LEU A 39 -3.15 -14.11 18.05
C LEU A 39 -2.98 -12.73 17.41
N LEU A 40 -2.17 -12.61 16.34
CA LEU A 40 -2.02 -11.38 15.57
C LEU A 40 -3.24 -11.18 14.64
N PRO A 41 -4.07 -10.12 14.82
CA PRO A 41 -5.19 -9.84 13.95
C PRO A 41 -4.67 -9.22 12.64
N SER A 42 -4.17 -10.04 11.71
CA SER A 42 -3.28 -9.53 10.66
C SER A 42 -3.87 -9.39 9.25
N VAL A 43 -5.12 -9.76 8.97
CA VAL A 43 -5.65 -9.64 7.58
C VAL A 43 -7.14 -9.31 7.52
N LYS A 44 -7.95 -9.84 8.43
CA LYS A 44 -9.41 -9.64 8.40
C LYS A 44 -9.82 -8.24 8.82
N GLU A 45 -9.10 -7.63 9.76
CA GLU A 45 -9.34 -6.25 10.20
C GLU A 45 -8.94 -5.24 9.12
N ASP A 46 -7.82 -5.45 8.43
CA ASP A 46 -7.42 -4.60 7.31
C ASP A 46 -8.46 -4.61 6.19
N LYS A 47 -8.95 -5.80 5.81
CA LYS A 47 -10.03 -5.92 4.82
C LYS A 47 -11.31 -5.23 5.29
N MET A 48 -11.66 -5.31 6.57
CA MET A 48 -12.84 -4.66 7.13
C MET A 48 -12.67 -3.14 7.25
N LEU A 49 -11.48 -2.65 7.58
CA LEU A 49 -11.13 -1.22 7.60
C LEU A 49 -11.08 -0.64 6.18
N MET A 50 -10.58 -1.39 5.21
CA MET A 50 -10.63 -1.04 3.79
C MET A 50 -12.07 -0.99 3.29
N LEU A 51 -12.89 -2.02 3.55
CA LEU A 51 -14.31 -2.04 3.19
C LEU A 51 -15.07 -0.87 3.85
N ARG A 52 -14.80 -0.57 5.11
CA ARG A 52 -15.41 0.55 5.84
C ARG A 52 -14.95 1.92 5.29
N ARG A 53 -13.72 2.04 4.80
CA ARG A 53 -13.23 3.25 4.10
C ARG A 53 -13.87 3.39 2.72
N GLU A 54 -14.01 2.30 1.98
CA GLU A 54 -14.66 2.27 0.67
C GLU A 54 -16.14 2.67 0.78
N ILE A 55 -16.87 2.11 1.75
CA ILE A 55 -18.27 2.46 2.04
C ILE A 55 -18.42 3.93 2.48
N LYS A 56 -17.44 4.49 3.19
CA LYS A 56 -17.49 5.89 3.66
C LYS A 56 -17.23 6.90 2.53
N SER A 57 -16.46 6.55 1.49
CA SER A 57 -16.27 7.46 0.34
C SER A 57 -17.48 7.44 -0.60
N GLN A 58 -18.14 6.28 -0.74
CA GLN A 58 -19.29 6.12 -1.63
C GLN A 58 -20.60 6.77 -1.12
N GLY A 59 -20.66 7.12 0.17
CA GLY A 59 -21.85 7.73 0.80
C GLY A 59 -21.76 9.24 1.03
N LYS A 60 -20.70 9.93 0.59
CA LYS A 60 -20.57 11.37 0.82
C LYS A 60 -21.37 12.13 -0.23
N SER A 61 -22.28 13.00 0.22
CA SER A 61 -23.08 13.84 -0.68
C SER A 61 -22.16 14.64 -1.59
N THR A 62 -22.38 14.54 -2.92
CA THR A 62 -21.71 15.41 -3.90
C THR A 62 -22.06 16.87 -3.70
N MET A 63 -23.17 17.17 -3.01
CA MET A 63 -23.60 18.51 -2.66
C MET A 63 -22.67 19.23 -1.68
N ASP A 64 -22.11 18.52 -0.69
CA ASP A 64 -21.24 19.11 0.34
C ASP A 64 -19.75 18.81 0.09
N SER A 65 -19.42 18.41 -1.14
CA SER A 65 -18.07 18.03 -1.55
C SER A 65 -17.60 18.85 -2.75
N PHE A 66 -16.29 18.91 -2.95
CA PHE A 66 -15.68 19.63 -4.07
C PHE A 66 -14.71 18.75 -4.85
N THR A 67 -14.48 19.11 -6.10
CA THR A 67 -13.46 18.50 -6.97
C THR A 67 -12.27 19.43 -7.07
N LEU A 68 -11.06 18.90 -6.86
CA LEU A 68 -9.82 19.64 -7.05
C LEU A 68 -9.32 19.46 -8.49
N ILE A 69 -9.06 20.56 -9.20
CA ILE A 69 -8.46 20.53 -10.54
C ILE A 69 -7.01 21.03 -10.46
N MET A 70 -6.05 20.11 -10.59
CA MET A 70 -4.63 20.44 -10.52
C MET A 70 -3.97 20.33 -11.89
N GLN A 71 -3.54 21.46 -12.44
CA GLN A 71 -2.73 21.47 -13.65
C GLN A 71 -1.25 21.41 -13.31
N THR A 72 -0.49 20.54 -13.98
CA THR A 72 0.95 20.39 -13.79
C THR A 72 1.71 20.39 -15.12
N TYR A 73 2.91 20.96 -15.10
CA TYR A 73 3.87 20.95 -16.20
C TYR A 73 5.29 20.92 -15.63
N ASN A 74 6.10 19.96 -16.06
CA ASN A 74 7.48 19.73 -15.69
C ASN A 74 7.76 19.72 -14.17
N ARG A 75 6.78 19.28 -13.36
CA ARG A 75 6.79 19.29 -11.89
C ARG A 75 6.11 18.06 -11.30
N THR A 76 6.41 16.89 -11.86
CA THR A 76 5.78 15.61 -11.50
C THR A 76 6.03 15.20 -10.04
N ASP A 77 7.23 15.46 -9.54
CA ASP A 77 7.62 15.21 -8.15
C ASP A 77 6.81 16.05 -7.16
N LEU A 78 6.60 17.34 -7.48
CA LEU A 78 5.80 18.25 -6.68
C LEU A 78 4.33 17.86 -6.74
N LEU A 79 3.82 17.49 -7.92
CA LEU A 79 2.46 16.97 -8.10
C LEU A 79 2.20 15.82 -7.13
N LEU A 80 3.06 14.80 -7.11
CA LEU A 80 2.87 13.63 -6.25
C LEU A 80 2.88 13.99 -4.75
N LYS A 81 3.77 14.90 -4.34
CA LYS A 81 3.80 15.42 -2.96
C LYS A 81 2.49 16.14 -2.60
N LEU A 82 1.96 16.97 -3.52
CA LEU A 82 0.71 17.68 -3.32
C LEU A 82 -0.48 16.73 -3.31
N LEU A 83 -0.55 15.76 -4.23
CA LEU A 83 -1.59 14.73 -4.22
C LEU A 83 -1.62 13.97 -2.89
N ASN A 84 -0.45 13.62 -2.35
CA ASN A 84 -0.34 12.97 -1.05
C ASN A 84 -0.89 13.83 0.10
N HIS A 85 -0.77 15.16 0.01
CA HIS A 85 -1.33 16.09 0.98
C HIS A 85 -2.84 16.27 0.79
N TYR A 86 -3.28 16.55 -0.43
CA TYR A 86 -4.68 16.87 -0.74
C TYR A 86 -5.62 15.67 -0.57
N GLN A 87 -5.16 14.45 -0.79
CA GLN A 87 -6.02 13.26 -0.61
C GLN A 87 -6.58 13.11 0.83
N ALA A 88 -5.96 13.77 1.82
CA ALA A 88 -6.41 13.78 3.21
C ALA A 88 -7.35 14.95 3.55
N VAL A 89 -7.62 15.85 2.60
CA VAL A 89 -8.46 17.04 2.82
C VAL A 89 -9.93 16.64 2.97
N PRO A 90 -10.63 17.14 4.01
CA PRO A 90 -12.04 16.84 4.19
C PRO A 90 -12.88 17.40 3.03
N ASN A 91 -13.93 16.66 2.67
CA ASN A 91 -14.90 17.03 1.62
C ASN A 91 -14.32 17.05 0.19
N LEU A 92 -13.08 16.62 0.00
CA LEU A 92 -12.56 16.34 -1.32
C LEU A 92 -13.23 15.08 -1.88
N HIS A 93 -13.95 15.23 -2.99
CA HIS A 93 -14.62 14.14 -3.68
C HIS A 93 -13.68 13.39 -4.62
N LYS A 94 -12.91 14.15 -5.41
CA LYS A 94 -12.08 13.65 -6.50
C LYS A 94 -11.02 14.69 -6.86
N VAL A 95 -9.93 14.22 -7.45
CA VAL A 95 -8.93 15.09 -8.07
C VAL A 95 -8.88 14.83 -9.57
N ILE A 96 -8.92 15.89 -10.36
CA ILE A 96 -8.66 15.85 -11.80
C ILE A 96 -7.29 16.50 -12.04
N VAL A 97 -6.31 15.70 -12.43
CA VAL A 97 -4.98 16.17 -12.78
C VAL A 97 -4.93 16.50 -14.27
N VAL A 98 -4.76 17.77 -14.60
CA VAL A 98 -4.57 18.24 -15.97
C VAL A 98 -3.09 18.14 -16.32
N TRP A 99 -2.75 17.15 -17.12
CA TRP A 99 -1.37 16.79 -17.44
C TRP A 99 -0.91 17.51 -18.71
N ASN A 100 -0.10 18.56 -18.56
CA ASN A 100 0.38 19.39 -19.65
C ASN A 100 1.75 18.97 -20.22
N ASN A 101 2.34 17.85 -19.76
CA ASN A 101 3.60 17.34 -20.31
C ASN A 101 3.33 16.57 -21.61
N ILE A 102 3.41 17.27 -22.74
CA ILE A 102 3.03 16.74 -24.05
C ILE A 102 4.03 15.68 -24.49
N GLY A 103 3.53 14.49 -24.84
CA GLY A 103 4.34 13.35 -25.21
C GLY A 103 4.92 12.56 -24.03
N GLU A 104 4.73 13.03 -22.80
CA GLU A 104 5.13 12.30 -21.59
C GLU A 104 3.94 11.55 -21.00
N LYS A 105 4.20 10.33 -20.52
CA LYS A 105 3.19 9.52 -19.82
C LYS A 105 2.90 10.14 -18.45
N ALA A 106 1.61 10.25 -18.11
CA ALA A 106 1.20 10.64 -16.77
C ALA A 106 1.64 9.59 -15.73
N PRO A 107 1.84 9.96 -14.45
CA PRO A 107 2.28 9.04 -13.41
C PRO A 107 1.12 8.25 -12.82
N ASP A 108 0.14 7.83 -13.62
CA ASP A 108 -1.06 7.12 -13.16
C ASP A 108 -0.72 5.71 -12.67
N GLU A 109 0.14 4.98 -13.38
CA GLU A 109 0.64 3.66 -12.95
C GLU A 109 1.42 3.73 -11.64
N LEU A 110 2.28 4.75 -11.51
CA LEU A 110 3.04 5.00 -10.28
C LEU A 110 2.10 5.40 -9.14
N TRP A 111 1.11 6.25 -9.39
CA TRP A 111 0.13 6.62 -8.38
C TRP A 111 -0.64 5.39 -7.90
N ASN A 112 -1.20 4.59 -8.81
CA ASN A 112 -1.97 3.40 -8.47
C ASN A 112 -1.17 2.35 -7.69
N SER A 113 0.15 2.24 -7.93
CA SER A 113 1.01 1.30 -7.18
C SER A 113 1.30 1.75 -5.74
N LEU A 114 1.11 3.03 -5.42
CA LEU A 114 1.25 3.59 -4.07
C LEU A 114 -0.06 3.53 -3.26
N GLY A 115 -1.15 3.02 -3.85
CA GLY A 115 -2.46 2.90 -3.23
C GLY A 115 -2.53 1.87 -2.09
N PRO A 116 -3.64 1.84 -1.33
CA PRO A 116 -4.95 2.41 -1.65
C PRO A 116 -5.11 3.89 -1.30
N HIS A 117 -5.73 4.67 -2.19
CA HIS A 117 -6.03 6.09 -1.99
C HIS A 117 -7.44 6.31 -1.47
N PRO A 118 -7.67 7.31 -0.60
CA PRO A 118 -8.99 7.59 -0.02
C PRO A 118 -9.98 8.19 -1.03
N ILE A 119 -9.47 8.79 -2.12
CA ILE A 119 -10.25 9.47 -3.14
C ILE A 119 -9.74 9.12 -4.55
N PRO A 120 -10.61 9.11 -5.56
CA PRO A 120 -10.21 8.91 -6.94
C PRO A 120 -9.38 10.08 -7.48
N VAL A 121 -8.31 9.75 -8.21
CA VAL A 121 -7.45 10.71 -8.93
C VAL A 121 -7.46 10.35 -10.41
N ILE A 122 -7.83 11.30 -11.27
CA ILE A 122 -7.98 11.08 -12.71
C ILE A 122 -6.96 11.94 -13.45
N PHE A 123 -6.09 11.29 -14.23
CA PHE A 123 -5.10 11.98 -15.05
C PHE A 123 -5.66 12.26 -16.45
N LYS A 124 -5.72 13.54 -16.83
CA LYS A 124 -6.20 14.02 -18.13
C LYS A 124 -5.04 14.54 -18.96
N GLN A 125 -4.50 13.70 -19.84
CA GLN A 125 -3.49 14.11 -20.81
C GLN A 125 -4.04 15.16 -21.77
N GLN A 126 -3.26 16.22 -21.99
CA GLN A 126 -3.63 17.32 -22.86
C GLN A 126 -2.89 17.22 -24.20
N THR A 127 -3.48 17.79 -25.24
CA THR A 127 -2.89 17.81 -26.60
C THR A 127 -1.88 18.96 -26.79
N ALA A 128 -1.99 20.02 -26.00
CA ALA A 128 -1.06 21.15 -26.01
C ALA A 128 -0.91 21.73 -24.59
N ASN A 129 0.28 22.25 -24.25
CA ASN A 129 0.49 22.91 -22.97
C ASN A 129 -0.16 24.31 -22.98
N ARG A 130 -1.36 24.43 -22.40
CA ARG A 130 -2.07 25.71 -22.30
C ARG A 130 -2.60 25.91 -20.89
N MET A 131 -2.54 27.15 -20.40
CA MET A 131 -3.10 27.51 -19.10
C MET A 131 -4.62 27.35 -19.02
N ARG A 132 -5.32 27.46 -20.14
CA ARG A 132 -6.78 27.27 -20.21
C ARG A 132 -7.23 25.81 -20.12
N ASN A 133 -6.31 24.85 -20.16
CA ASN A 133 -6.69 23.43 -20.13
C ASN A 133 -7.42 23.06 -18.84
N ARG A 134 -7.06 23.68 -17.71
CA ARG A 134 -7.77 23.52 -16.43
C ARG A 134 -9.19 24.08 -16.38
N LEU A 135 -9.58 24.88 -17.37
CA LEU A 135 -10.91 25.51 -17.46
C LEU A 135 -11.86 24.75 -18.39
N GLN A 136 -11.43 23.59 -18.90
CA GLN A 136 -12.29 22.73 -19.71
C GLN A 136 -13.40 22.12 -18.84
N VAL A 137 -14.53 21.85 -19.47
CA VAL A 137 -15.60 21.10 -18.82
C VAL A 137 -15.22 19.63 -18.84
N PHE A 138 -14.96 19.07 -17.66
CA PHE A 138 -14.64 17.65 -17.51
C PHE A 138 -15.92 16.86 -17.25
N PRO A 139 -16.21 15.79 -18.01
CA PRO A 139 -17.41 14.98 -17.78
C PRO A 139 -17.37 14.21 -16.45
N GLU A 140 -16.18 14.04 -15.85
CA GLU A 140 -16.02 13.40 -14.53
C GLU A 140 -16.31 14.33 -13.35
N LEU A 141 -16.65 15.60 -13.63
CA LEU A 141 -16.98 16.60 -12.64
C LEU A 141 -18.43 16.40 -12.16
N GLU A 142 -18.57 15.87 -10.95
CA GLU A 142 -19.87 15.56 -10.33
C GLU A 142 -20.27 16.56 -9.24
N THR A 143 -19.32 17.35 -8.75
CA THR A 143 -19.52 18.31 -7.66
C THR A 143 -19.81 19.71 -8.21
N ASN A 144 -20.67 20.46 -7.51
CA ASN A 144 -20.95 21.86 -7.87
C ASN A 144 -19.78 22.81 -7.56
N ALA A 145 -18.95 22.46 -6.58
CA ALA A 145 -17.79 23.25 -6.18
C ALA A 145 -16.49 22.71 -6.80
N ILE A 146 -15.65 23.64 -7.25
CA ILE A 146 -14.34 23.38 -7.88
C ILE A 146 -13.28 24.20 -7.14
N SER A 147 -12.15 23.57 -6.81
CA SER A 147 -10.96 24.24 -6.29
C SER A 147 -9.78 24.14 -7.25
#